data_AF-A0A5K1FIH6-F1
#
_entry.id   AF-A0A5K1FIH6-F1
#
_cell.length_a   1.000
_cell.length_b   1.000
_cell.length_c   1.000
_cell.angle_alpha   90.00
_cell.angle_beta   90.00
_cell.angle_gamma   90.00
#
_symmetry.space_group_name_H-M   'P 1'
#
loop_
_entity.id
_entity.type
_entity.pdbx_description
1 polymer ?
#
loop_
_entity_poly.entity_id
_entity_poly.type
_entity_poly.pdbx_seq_one_letter_code
_entity_poly.pdbx_strand_id
1 'polypeptide(L)' 'MPSGSADLGDLHKVWEVKPLKKAGEDEARRILQSIAKQVQPIMRKHKWRVKILSEF' A
#
# COMPACT_ATOMS: atom_id res chain seq x y z
N MET A 1 -14.30 -11.89 -29.95
CA MET A 1 -13.96 -10.80 -29.01
C MET A 1 -13.40 -11.45 -27.75
N PRO A 2 -12.11 -11.30 -27.41
CA PRO A 2 -11.64 -11.83 -26.15
C PRO A 2 -12.30 -11.03 -25.03
N SER A 3 -13.04 -11.72 -24.17
CA SER A 3 -13.54 -11.18 -22.91
C SER A 3 -12.34 -10.86 -22.04
N GLY A 4 -11.81 -9.64 -22.18
CA GLY A 4 -10.87 -9.06 -21.24
C GLY A 4 -11.60 -8.81 -19.92
N SER A 5 -11.75 -9.85 -19.11
CA SER A 5 -11.89 -9.68 -17.67
C SER A 5 -10.59 -9.02 -17.22
N ALA A 6 -10.55 -7.70 -17.29
CA ALA A 6 -9.52 -6.92 -16.65
C ALA A 6 -9.39 -7.49 -15.25
N ASP A 7 -8.23 -8.06 -14.93
CA ASP A 7 -7.79 -8.15 -13.55
C ASP A 7 -7.95 -6.74 -13.00
N LEU A 8 -9.07 -6.50 -12.31
CA LEU A 8 -9.37 -5.28 -11.57
C LEU A 8 -8.35 -5.27 -10.43
N GLY A 9 -7.12 -4.92 -10.79
CA GLY A 9 -5.92 -5.11 -10.01
C GLY A 9 -6.16 -4.56 -8.62
N ASP A 10 -5.95 -5.43 -7.63
CA ASP A 10 -6.21 -5.26 -6.21
C ASP A 10 -6.40 -3.79 -5.78
N LEU A 11 -7.66 -3.34 -5.80
CA LEU A 11 -8.03 -1.96 -5.47
C LEU A 11 -7.88 -1.65 -3.98
N HIS A 12 -7.66 -2.67 -3.15
CA HIS A 12 -7.76 -2.60 -1.69
C HIS A 12 -6.37 -2.61 -1.07
N LYS A 13 -5.60 -1.57 -1.37
CA LYS A 13 -4.18 -1.46 -1.05
C LYS A 13 -3.78 -0.06 -0.59
N VAL A 14 -2.54 0.05 -0.15
CA VAL A 14 -1.82 1.32 -0.01
C VAL A 14 -1.30 1.75 -1.38
N TRP A 15 -1.56 2.99 -1.77
CA TRP A 15 -1.11 3.55 -3.06
C TRP A 15 0.25 4.24 -2.97
N GLU A 16 0.53 4.95 -1.88
CA GLU A 16 1.77 5.68 -1.65
C GLU A 16 2.30 5.46 -0.24
N VAL A 17 3.62 5.31 -0.10
CA VAL A 17 4.32 5.34 1.19
C VAL A 17 5.18 6.60 1.27
N LYS A 18 5.05 7.34 2.37
CA LYS A 18 5.68 8.65 2.54
C LYS A 18 6.43 8.74 3.88
N PRO A 19 7.72 8.41 3.93
CA PRO A 19 8.56 8.66 5.10
C PRO A 19 8.82 10.16 5.29
N LEU A 20 9.30 10.55 6.47
CA LEU A 20 9.83 11.88 6.73
C LEU A 20 11.20 12.05 6.04
N LYS A 21 11.49 13.26 5.55
CA LYS A 21 12.78 13.63 4.95
C LYS A 21 13.84 13.90 6.02
N LYS A 22 14.18 12.87 6.79
CA LYS A 22 15.13 12.92 7.90
C LYS A 22 16.20 11.83 7.75
N ALA A 23 17.23 11.88 8.58
CA ALA A 23 18.19 10.79 8.69
C ALA A 23 17.44 9.46 8.96
N GLY A 24 17.71 8.43 8.16
CA GLY A 24 16.99 7.16 8.23
C GLY A 24 15.79 7.03 7.30
N GLU A 25 15.56 7.96 6.36
CA GLU A 25 14.43 7.90 5.40
C GLU A 25 14.29 6.54 4.71
N ASP A 26 15.39 5.92 4.28
CA ASP A 26 15.36 4.63 3.58
C ASP A 26 14.85 3.50 4.48
N GLU A 27 15.22 3.52 5.76
CA GLU A 27 14.75 2.52 6.72
C GLU A 27 13.29 2.74 7.06
N ALA A 28 12.88 3.99 7.30
CA ALA A 28 11.48 4.35 7.47
C ALA A 28 10.63 3.91 6.26
N ARG A 29 11.13 4.11 5.04
CA ARG A 29 10.48 3.65 3.81
C ARG A 29 10.29 2.13 3.80
N ARG A 30 11.32 1.36 4.16
CA ARG A 30 11.24 -0.12 4.25
C ARG A 30 10.22 -0.57 5.28
N ILE A 31 10.17 0.08 6.44
CA ILE A 31 9.18 -0.20 7.49
C ILE A 31 7.76 0.05 6.96
N LEU A 32 7.50 1.22 6.36
CA LEU A 32 6.18 1.54 5.79
C LEU A 32 5.77 0.55 4.69
N GLN A 33 6.70 0.13 3.83
CA GLN A 33 6.44 -0.91 2.82
C GLN A 33 6.15 -2.28 3.43
N SER A 34 6.86 -2.65 4.50
CA SER A 34 6.64 -3.90 5.24
C SER A 34 5.23 -3.92 5.87
N ILE A 35 4.85 -2.83 6.54
CA ILE A 35 3.52 -2.66 7.12
C ILE A 35 2.44 -2.78 6.04
N ALA A 36 2.59 -2.06 4.92
CA ALA A 36 1.63 -2.12 3.81
C ALA A 36 1.41 -3.55 3.29
N LYS A 37 2.48 -4.35 3.19
CA LYS A 37 2.38 -5.77 2.80
C LYS A 37 1.65 -6.60 3.87
N GLN A 38 1.99 -6.41 5.14
CA GLN A 38 1.44 -7.19 6.25
C GLN A 38 -0.07 -6.96 6.41
N VAL A 39 -0.56 -5.73 6.22
CA VAL A 39 -1.98 -5.40 6.40
C VAL A 39 -2.82 -5.67 5.15
N GLN A 40 -2.20 -6.03 4.01
CA GLN A 40 -2.93 -6.27 2.76
C GLN A 40 -4.09 -7.28 2.88
N PRO A 41 -3.98 -8.40 3.65
CA PRO A 41 -5.10 -9.31 3.84
C PRO A 41 -6.31 -8.67 4.54
N ILE A 42 -6.10 -7.85 5.58
CA ILE A 42 -7.20 -7.16 6.27
C ILE A 42 -7.78 -6.04 5.40
N MET A 43 -6.95 -5.34 4.62
CA MET A 43 -7.42 -4.34 3.67
C MET A 43 -8.34 -4.95 2.61
N ARG A 44 -7.96 -6.10 2.05
CA ARG A 44 -8.82 -6.85 1.11
C ARG A 44 -10.13 -7.28 1.75
N LYS A 45 -10.07 -7.86 2.95
CA LYS A 45 -11.25 -8.33 3.69
C LYS A 45 -12.27 -7.22 3.95
N HIS A 46 -11.79 -6.04 4.35
CA HIS A 46 -12.63 -4.90 4.69
C HIS A 46 -12.78 -3.86 3.57
N LYS A 47 -12.27 -4.17 2.37
CA LYS A 47 -12.32 -3.31 1.18
C LYS A 47 -11.71 -1.92 1.39
N TRP A 48 -10.68 -1.83 2.23
CA TRP A 48 -10.01 -0.56 2.55
C TRP A 48 -9.11 -0.10 1.41
N ARG A 49 -9.08 1.21 1.21
CA ARG A 49 -8.21 1.86 0.23
C ARG A 49 -7.46 2.98 0.94
N VAL A 50 -6.14 2.90 0.96
CA VAL A 50 -5.30 3.89 1.64
C VAL A 50 -4.52 4.64 0.58
N LYS A 51 -4.82 5.94 0.42
CA LYS A 51 -4.12 6.76 -0.57
C LYS A 51 -2.66 6.96 -0.19
N ILE A 52 -2.38 7.30 1.08
CA ILE A 52 -1.04 7.57 1.60
C ILE A 52 -0.89 6.90 2.96
N LEU A 53 0.21 6.17 3.16
CA LEU A 53 0.71 5.71 4.45
C LEU A 53 1.96 6.53 4.79
N SER A 54 1.88 7.41 5.79
CA SER A 54 2.97 8.33 6.14
C SER A 54 3.48 8.17 7.55
N GLU A 55 4.79 8.39 7.72
CA GLU A 55 5.40 8.69 9.01
C GLU A 55 4.98 10.10 9.47
N PHE A 56 4.92 10.34 10.79
CA PHE A 56 4.47 11.60 11.40
C PHE A 56 5.41 12.07 12.50
#